data_AF-A0A657LU70-F1
#
_entry.id   AF-A0A657LU70-F1
#
_cell.length_a   1.000
_cell.length_b   1.000
_cell.length_c   1.000
_cell.angle_alpha   90.00
_cell.angle_beta   90.00
_cell.angle_gamma   90.00
#
_symmetry.space_group_name_H-M   'P 1'
#
loop_
_entity.id
_entity.type
_entity.pdbx_description
1 polymer ?
#
loop_
_entity_poly.entity_id
_entity_poly.type
_entity_poly.pdbx_seq_one_letter_code
_entity_poly.pdbx_strand_id
1 'polypeptide(L)'
;MQRRDILRSAVAFTVGAPAVMGAATAYDPIISAIQAYKDGCVAFCAVPEDEMEQDEENVIARTYGAPMEILENWDQPAMTQEGAIVALRLMRDEHLYIDGFGGAMFAAALAYFEQNS
;
A
#
# COMPACT_ATOMS: atom_id res chain seq x y z
N MET A 1 5.42 3.29 21.56
CA MET A 1 6.04 3.44 20.22
C MET A 1 4.94 3.95 19.31
N GLN A 2 5.10 5.12 18.68
CA GLN A 2 4.03 5.79 17.93
C GLN A 2 4.00 5.29 16.48
N ARG A 3 2.81 5.10 15.86
CA ARG A 3 2.69 4.60 14.46
C ARG A 3 3.46 5.47 13.45
N ARG A 4 3.55 6.78 13.69
CA ARG A 4 4.34 7.73 12.89
C ARG A 4 5.85 7.43 12.86
N ASP A 5 6.38 6.79 13.89
CA ASP A 5 7.81 6.46 13.97
C ASP A 5 8.18 5.28 13.05
N ILE A 6 7.22 4.39 12.76
CA ILE A 6 7.39 3.25 11.86
C ILE A 6 7.40 3.71 10.40
N LEU A 7 6.50 4.63 10.03
CA LEU A 7 6.33 5.10 8.65
C LEU A 7 7.47 6.01 8.16
N ARG A 8 8.20 6.68 9.06
CA ARG A 8 9.30 7.59 8.70
C ARG A 8 10.57 6.89 8.20
N SER A 9 10.72 5.58 8.39
CA SER A 9 12.01 4.88 8.17
C SER A 9 12.30 4.41 6.73
N ALA A 10 11.45 4.69 5.72
CA ALA A 10 11.51 3.99 4.43
C ALA A 10 11.65 4.86 3.14
N VAL A 11 12.09 6.12 3.19
CA VAL A 11 12.17 6.96 1.97
C VAL A 11 13.61 7.09 1.47
N ALA A 12 13.97 6.30 0.45
CA ALA A 12 15.12 6.54 -0.40
C ALA A 12 14.66 6.63 -1.87
N PHE A 13 14.76 7.83 -2.45
CA PHE A 13 14.36 8.14 -3.81
C PHE A 13 15.56 8.01 -4.78
N THR A 14 15.37 7.33 -5.91
CA THR A 14 16.27 7.47 -7.07
C THR A 14 15.43 7.63 -8.34
N VAL A 15 15.60 8.75 -9.04
CA VAL A 15 14.95 9.04 -10.33
C VAL A 15 15.87 8.67 -11.49
N GLY A 16 15.33 7.92 -12.47
CA GLY A 16 15.47 8.26 -13.90
C GLY A 16 15.90 7.15 -14.86
N ALA A 17 15.00 6.73 -15.77
CA ALA A 17 15.23 6.43 -17.21
C ALA A 17 13.89 6.17 -17.96
N PRO A 18 13.83 6.25 -19.32
CA PRO A 18 12.68 6.78 -20.07
C PRO A 18 11.61 5.75 -20.53
N ALA A 19 10.49 6.31 -20.99
CA ALA A 19 9.27 5.63 -21.40
C ALA A 19 9.41 4.70 -22.62
N VAL A 20 8.86 3.50 -22.52
CA VAL A 20 8.57 2.59 -23.64
C VAL A 20 7.07 2.69 -23.95
N MET A 21 6.75 3.01 -25.20
CA MET A 21 5.38 3.09 -25.70
C MET A 21 4.83 1.68 -25.96
N GLY A 22 3.76 1.31 -25.25
CA GLY A 22 2.70 0.45 -25.82
C GLY A 22 2.74 -1.05 -25.54
N ALA A 23 2.94 -1.48 -24.29
CA ALA A 23 2.07 -2.53 -23.77
C ALA A 23 0.98 -1.80 -22.99
N ALA A 24 -0.30 -2.04 -23.27
CA ALA A 24 -1.31 -1.69 -22.28
C ALA A 24 -0.92 -2.48 -21.03
N THR A 25 -0.28 -1.82 -20.06
CA THR A 25 -0.05 -2.40 -18.74
C THR A 25 -1.43 -2.82 -18.28
N ALA A 26 -1.65 -4.13 -18.21
CA ALA A 26 -2.92 -4.66 -17.75
C ALA A 26 -3.19 -3.98 -16.41
N TYR A 27 -4.28 -3.20 -16.37
CA TYR A 27 -4.62 -2.42 -15.20
C TYR A 27 -4.87 -3.40 -14.06
N ASP A 28 -4.11 -3.27 -12.98
CA ASP A 28 -4.29 -4.08 -11.78
C ASP A 28 -4.89 -3.20 -10.67
N PRO A 29 -6.17 -3.42 -10.29
CA PRO A 29 -6.84 -2.64 -9.26
C PRO A 29 -6.05 -2.60 -7.94
N ILE A 30 -5.32 -3.67 -7.60
CA ILE A 30 -4.56 -3.75 -6.35
C ILE A 30 -3.43 -2.71 -6.31
N ILE A 31 -2.82 -2.38 -7.45
CA ILE A 31 -1.76 -1.36 -7.54
C ILE A 31 -2.34 0.01 -7.19
N SER A 32 -3.54 0.33 -7.68
CA SER A 32 -4.21 1.59 -7.38
C SER A 32 -4.58 1.71 -5.90
N ALA A 33 -5.10 0.63 -5.31
CA ALA A 33 -5.44 0.59 -3.89
C ALA A 33 -4.20 0.76 -3.00
N ILE A 34 -3.10 0.08 -3.34
CA ILE A 34 -1.82 0.22 -2.63
C ILE A 34 -1.25 1.62 -2.76
N GLN A 35 -1.35 2.24 -3.95
CA GLN A 35 -0.89 3.61 -4.14
C GLN A 35 -1.70 4.61 -3.30
N ALA A 36 -3.04 4.46 -3.25
CA ALA A 36 -3.89 5.30 -2.43
C ALA A 36 -3.54 5.21 -0.93
N TYR A 37 -3.22 4.00 -0.44
CA TYR A 37 -2.73 3.81 0.93
C TYR A 37 -1.42 4.55 1.18
N LYS A 38 -0.44 4.38 0.28
CA LYS A 38 0.87 5.04 0.40
C LYS A 38 0.76 6.57 0.36
N ASP A 39 -0.07 7.11 -0.54
CA ASP A 39 -0.33 8.55 -0.63
C ASP A 39 -1.01 9.06 0.65
N GLY A 40 -1.95 8.29 1.22
CA GLY A 40 -2.55 8.55 2.52
C GLY A 40 -1.51 8.59 3.66
N CYS A 41 -0.57 7.64 3.69
CA CYS A 41 0.50 7.62 4.69
C CYS A 41 1.44 8.83 4.57
N VAL A 42 1.74 9.26 3.34
CA VAL A 42 2.49 10.51 3.10
C VAL A 42 1.71 11.71 3.62
N ALA A 43 0.40 11.78 3.33
CA ALA A 43 -0.45 12.85 3.82
C ALA A 43 -0.51 12.89 5.35
N PHE A 44 -0.65 11.73 6.01
CA PHE A 44 -0.61 11.59 7.46
C PHE A 44 0.71 12.10 8.05
N CYS A 45 1.85 11.74 7.44
CA CYS A 45 3.16 12.19 7.92
C CYS A 45 3.41 13.69 7.74
N ALA A 46 2.66 14.36 6.86
CA ALA A 46 2.73 15.80 6.63
C ALA A 46 1.82 16.62 7.57
N VAL A 47 0.96 15.97 8.36
CA VAL A 47 0.07 16.66 9.30
C VAL A 47 0.88 17.25 10.47
N PRO A 48 0.64 18.52 10.86
CA PRO A 48 1.26 19.13 12.02
C PRO A 48 1.01 18.36 13.32
N GLU A 49 2.01 18.33 14.21
CA GLU A 49 1.95 17.55 15.45
C GLU A 49 0.86 18.04 16.41
N ASP A 50 0.60 19.34 16.46
CA ASP A 50 -0.48 19.94 17.26
C ASP A 50 -1.86 19.49 16.81
N GLU A 51 -2.06 19.27 15.51
CA GLU A 51 -3.31 18.71 14.97
C GLU A 51 -3.41 17.21 15.30
N MET A 52 -2.30 16.46 15.18
CA MET A 52 -2.26 15.04 15.54
C MET A 52 -2.56 14.80 17.03
N GLU A 53 -2.10 15.67 17.92
CA GLU A 53 -2.33 15.55 19.37
C GLU A 53 -3.78 15.85 19.76
N GLN A 54 -4.49 16.64 18.96
CA GLN A 54 -5.89 17.00 19.22
C GLN A 54 -6.85 15.87 18.85
N ASP A 55 -6.69 15.29 17.66
CA ASP A 55 -7.60 14.26 17.14
C ASP A 55 -6.90 13.36 16.09
N GLU A 56 -6.04 12.45 16.57
CA GLU A 56 -5.33 11.50 15.69
C GLU A 56 -6.29 10.63 14.88
N GLU A 57 -7.44 10.25 15.44
CA GLU A 57 -8.42 9.38 14.77
C GLU A 57 -9.06 10.07 13.57
N ASN A 58 -9.41 11.36 13.68
CA ASN A 58 -9.86 12.14 12.54
C ASN A 58 -8.78 12.28 11.46
N VAL A 59 -7.53 12.51 11.88
CA VAL A 59 -6.39 12.60 10.97
C VAL A 59 -6.19 11.28 10.21
N ILE A 60 -6.30 10.13 10.88
CA ILE A 60 -6.26 8.80 10.24
C ILE A 60 -7.42 8.68 9.23
N ALA A 61 -8.65 8.97 9.65
CA ALA A 61 -9.84 8.82 8.83
C ALA A 61 -9.77 9.64 7.53
N ARG A 62 -9.21 10.86 7.57
CA ARG A 62 -9.08 11.74 6.39
C ARG A 62 -7.82 11.50 5.54
N THR A 63 -6.91 10.61 5.97
CA THR A 63 -5.65 10.33 5.27
C THR A 63 -5.59 8.90 4.73
N TYR A 64 -5.01 7.95 5.47
CA TYR A 64 -4.83 6.58 5.02
C TYR A 64 -5.96 5.62 5.46
N GLY A 65 -6.86 6.03 6.35
CA GLY A 65 -7.85 5.14 6.98
C GLY A 65 -8.72 4.40 5.97
N ALA A 66 -9.41 5.12 5.08
CA ALA A 66 -10.25 4.48 4.06
C ALA A 66 -9.45 3.62 3.05
N PRO A 67 -8.29 4.07 2.53
CA PRO A 67 -7.42 3.18 1.74
C PRO A 67 -6.94 1.92 2.46
N MET A 68 -6.63 2.01 3.76
CA MET A 68 -6.25 0.86 4.59
C MET A 68 -7.41 -0.12 4.70
N GLU A 69 -8.63 0.34 4.97
CA GLU A 69 -9.83 -0.50 5.05
C GLU A 69 -10.10 -1.24 3.73
N ILE A 70 -9.87 -0.61 2.58
CA ILE A 70 -9.97 -1.27 1.27
C ILE A 70 -8.97 -2.42 1.15
N LEU A 71 -7.73 -2.23 1.61
CA LEU A 71 -6.70 -3.28 1.56
C LEU A 71 -6.99 -4.39 2.57
N GLU A 72 -7.53 -4.06 3.75
CA GLU A 72 -7.90 -5.04 4.79
C GLU A 72 -9.03 -5.96 4.33
N ASN A 73 -9.99 -5.41 3.59
CA ASN A 73 -11.13 -6.15 3.05
C ASN A 73 -10.89 -6.67 1.62
N TRP A 74 -9.65 -6.64 1.14
CA TRP A 74 -9.35 -7.06 -0.23
C TRP A 74 -9.52 -8.56 -0.42
N ASP A 75 -10.38 -8.96 -1.37
CA ASP A 75 -10.77 -10.35 -1.60
C ASP A 75 -10.54 -10.84 -3.05
N GLN A 76 -9.91 -10.01 -3.88
CA GLN A 76 -9.66 -10.32 -5.29
C GLN A 76 -8.19 -10.74 -5.53
N PRO A 77 -7.92 -11.65 -6.49
CA PRO A 77 -6.55 -11.95 -6.89
C PRO A 77 -5.87 -10.72 -7.53
N ALA A 78 -4.54 -10.65 -7.46
CA ALA A 78 -3.81 -9.76 -8.35
C ALA A 78 -4.02 -10.21 -9.80
N MET A 79 -4.20 -9.26 -10.72
CA MET A 79 -4.47 -9.55 -12.13
C MET A 79 -3.19 -9.63 -12.97
N THR A 80 -2.07 -9.16 -12.41
CA THR A 80 -0.78 -9.06 -13.08
C THR A 80 0.36 -9.48 -12.18
N GLN A 81 1.49 -9.86 -12.79
CA GLN A 81 2.72 -10.14 -12.05
C GLN A 81 3.20 -8.90 -11.28
N GLU A 82 3.04 -7.72 -11.86
CA GLU A 82 3.40 -6.47 -11.21
C GLU A 82 2.56 -6.24 -9.95
N GLY A 83 1.24 -6.40 -10.02
CA GLY A 83 0.35 -6.29 -8.87
C GLY A 83 0.68 -7.29 -7.77
N ALA A 84 0.95 -8.55 -8.12
CA ALA A 84 1.37 -9.57 -7.16
C ALA A 84 2.70 -9.19 -6.46
N ILE A 85 3.70 -8.70 -7.21
CA ILE A 85 4.98 -8.26 -6.65
C ILE A 85 4.81 -7.04 -5.75
N VAL A 86 3.98 -6.06 -6.15
CA VAL A 86 3.75 -4.83 -5.38
C VAL A 86 3.04 -5.14 -4.06
N ALA A 87 2.08 -6.07 -4.05
CA ALA A 87 1.43 -6.55 -2.83
C ALA A 87 2.43 -7.17 -1.86
N LEU A 88 3.30 -8.07 -2.34
CA LEU A 88 4.34 -8.69 -1.50
C LEU A 88 5.39 -7.68 -0.99
N ARG A 89 5.74 -6.67 -1.80
CA ARG A 89 6.63 -5.59 -1.38
C ARG A 89 6.00 -4.74 -0.28
N LEU A 90 4.72 -4.40 -0.40
CA LEU A 90 3.99 -3.65 0.62
C LEU A 90 4.01 -4.41 1.95
N MET A 91 3.69 -5.70 1.95
CA MET A 91 3.74 -6.54 3.16
C MET A 91 5.11 -6.48 3.84
N ARG A 92 6.19 -6.62 3.04
CA ARG A 92 7.57 -6.52 3.55
C ARG A 92 7.85 -5.15 4.16
N ASP A 93 7.50 -4.08 3.45
CA ASP A 93 7.85 -2.71 3.84
C ASP A 93 7.10 -2.31 5.14
N GLU A 94 5.84 -2.73 5.27
CA GLU A 94 5.01 -2.49 6.46
C GLU A 94 5.20 -3.54 7.57
N HIS A 95 6.04 -4.56 7.34
CA HIS A 95 6.25 -5.71 8.23
C HIS A 95 4.95 -6.47 8.60
N LEU A 96 4.01 -6.53 7.65
CA LEU A 96 2.70 -7.16 7.81
C LEU A 96 2.73 -8.58 7.21
N TYR A 97 2.98 -9.57 8.07
CA TYR A 97 3.03 -10.98 7.67
C TYR A 97 1.71 -11.72 7.86
N ILE A 98 0.94 -11.35 8.89
CA ILE A 98 -0.31 -12.03 9.27
C ILE A 98 -1.40 -11.04 9.71
N ASP A 99 -1.01 -9.86 10.20
CA ASP A 99 -1.91 -8.85 10.74
C ASP A 99 -2.30 -7.78 9.70
N GLY A 100 -3.38 -7.04 9.97
CA GLY A 100 -3.90 -5.99 9.11
C GLY A 100 -4.24 -6.51 7.72
N PHE A 101 -3.87 -5.76 6.69
CA PHE A 101 -4.06 -6.16 5.28
C PHE A 101 -2.99 -7.15 4.77
N GLY A 102 -2.03 -7.57 5.61
CA GLY A 102 -0.94 -8.46 5.19
C GLY A 102 -1.45 -9.80 4.64
N GLY A 103 -2.42 -10.41 5.31
CA GLY A 103 -3.04 -11.66 4.86
C GLY A 103 -3.76 -11.53 3.52
N ALA A 104 -4.48 -10.42 3.30
CA ALA A 104 -5.19 -10.14 2.05
C ALA A 104 -4.22 -9.95 0.88
N MET A 105 -3.13 -9.19 1.09
CA MET A 105 -2.08 -8.99 0.08
C MET A 105 -1.36 -10.30 -0.27
N PHE A 106 -1.10 -11.15 0.72
CA PHE A 106 -0.53 -12.47 0.49
C PHE A 106 -1.46 -13.34 -0.35
N ALA A 107 -2.74 -13.42 0.01
CA ALA A 107 -3.74 -14.21 -0.70
C ALA A 107 -3.90 -13.74 -2.15
N ALA A 108 -3.96 -12.42 -2.38
CA ALA A 108 -4.06 -11.85 -3.71
C ALA A 108 -2.85 -12.20 -4.60
N ALA A 109 -1.64 -12.12 -4.05
CA ALA A 109 -0.41 -12.48 -4.76
C ALA A 109 -0.30 -13.99 -5.00
N LEU A 110 -0.62 -14.82 -4.00
CA LEU A 110 -0.58 -16.27 -4.12
C LEU A 110 -1.54 -16.77 -5.20
N ALA A 111 -2.77 -16.26 -5.22
CA ALA A 111 -3.77 -16.63 -6.21
C ALA A 111 -3.33 -16.32 -7.66
N TYR A 112 -2.60 -15.22 -7.88
CA TYR A 112 -2.02 -14.92 -9.19
C TYR A 112 -0.99 -15.98 -9.61
N PHE A 113 -0.10 -16.37 -8.71
CA PHE A 113 0.95 -17.35 -9.03
C PHE A 113 0.40 -18.76 -9.22
N GLU A 114 -0.62 -19.17 -8.46
CA GLU A 114 -1.28 -20.47 -8.61
C GLU A 114 -2.05 -20.60 -9.93
N GLN A 115 -2.64 -19.51 -10.42
CA GLN A 115 -3.34 -19.50 -11.71
C GLN A 115 -2.38 -19.57 -12.92
N ASN A 116 -1.13 -19.16 -12.71
CA ASN A 116 -0.14 -18.97 -13.78
C ASN A 116 1.06 -19.93 -13.66
N SER A 117 0.95 -20.98 -12.84
CA SER A 117 1.96 -22.03 -12.64
C SER A 117 1.79 -23.24 -13.54
#